data_AF-A0A0M8V3R4-F1
#
_entry.id   AF-A0A0M8V3R4-F1
#
_cell.length_a   1.000
_cell.length_b   1.000
_cell.length_c   1.000
_cell.angle_alpha   90.00
_cell.angle_beta   90.00
_cell.angle_gamma   90.00
#
_symmetry.space_group_name_H-M   'P 1'
#
loop_
_entity.id
_entity.type
_entity.pdbx_description
1 polymer ?
#
loop_
_entity_poly.entity_id
_entity_poly.type
_entity_poly.pdbx_seq_one_letter_code
_entity_poly.pdbx_strand_id
1 'polypeptide(L)' 'MLIPHRGDAADEGGLPGDYRKILAIVREADGPVQVRAVGERLGLDASVHGKLEPLRAKMTKLAAQGWLHKRGDGRFTARP' A
#
# COMPACT_ATOMS: atom_id res chain seq x y z
N MET A 1 4.07 -14.07 5.93
CA MET A 1 2.83 -13.50 6.52
C MET A 1 1.70 -13.56 5.51
N LEU A 2 0.59 -14.20 5.87
CA LEU A 2 -0.61 -14.25 5.04
C LEU A 2 -1.34 -12.91 5.16
N ILE A 3 -1.70 -12.31 4.02
CA ILE A 3 -2.55 -11.13 3.97
C ILE A 3 -3.91 -11.67 3.50
N PRO A 4 -5.01 -11.43 4.22
CA PRO A 4 -6.33 -11.88 3.77
C PRO A 4 -6.70 -11.17 2.46
N HIS A 5 -7.49 -11.84 1.63
CA HIS A 5 -8.11 -11.19 0.47
C HIS A 5 -9.19 -10.21 0.95
N ARG A 6 -9.32 -9.04 0.31
CA ARG A 6 -10.33 -8.03 0.69
C ARG A 6 -11.75 -8.59 0.74
N GLY A 7 -12.12 -9.46 -0.20
CA GLY A 7 -13.46 -10.06 -0.25
C GLY A 7 -13.73 -11.11 0.83
N ASP A 8 -12.69 -11.61 1.50
CA ASP A 8 -12.76 -12.60 2.57
C ASP A 8 -12.62 -11.95 3.97
N ALA A 9 -12.09 -10.73 4.03
CA ALA A 9 -11.93 -9.97 5.26
C ALA A 9 -13.19 -9.16 5.60
N ALA A 10 -13.61 -9.21 6.86
CA ALA A 10 -14.68 -8.34 7.37
C ALA A 10 -14.27 -6.85 7.36
N ASP A 11 -12.99 -6.56 7.61
CA ASP A 11 -12.42 -5.21 7.62
C ASP A 11 -10.88 -5.24 7.50
N GLU A 12 -10.27 -4.08 7.25
CA GLU A 12 -8.83 -3.81 7.31
C GLU A 12 -8.18 -4.27 8.63
N GLY A 13 -8.93 -4.40 9.73
CA GLY A 13 -8.45 -4.84 11.05
C GLY A 13 -7.71 -6.19 11.06
N GLY A 14 -7.98 -7.07 10.09
CA GLY A 14 -7.26 -8.35 9.91
C GLY A 14 -5.87 -8.22 9.29
N LEU A 15 -5.51 -7.02 8.80
CA LEU A 15 -4.20 -6.76 8.20
C LEU A 15 -3.12 -6.53 9.27
N PRO A 16 -1.89 -7.01 9.06
CA PRO A 16 -0.76 -6.64 9.91
C PRO A 16 -0.56 -5.11 9.93
N GLY A 17 -0.06 -4.57 11.04
CA GLY A 17 -0.02 -3.12 11.29
C GLY A 17 0.65 -2.28 10.20
N ASP A 18 1.77 -2.75 9.64
CA ASP A 18 2.43 -2.10 8.50
C ASP A 18 1.51 -1.93 7.29
N TYR A 19 0.73 -2.95 6.98
CA TYR A 19 -0.16 -2.97 5.81
C TYR A 19 -1.35 -2.04 6.02
N ARG A 20 -1.90 -1.98 7.24
CA ARG A 20 -2.93 -1.00 7.61
C ARG A 20 -2.44 0.44 7.48
N LYS A 21 -1.23 0.73 7.96
CA LYS A 21 -0.63 2.08 7.83
C LYS A 21 -0.45 2.48 6.37
N ILE A 22 0.06 1.58 5.53
CA ILE A 22 0.20 1.81 4.08
C ILE A 22 -1.17 2.09 3.44
N LEU A 23 -2.17 1.27 3.76
CA LEU A 23 -3.52 1.38 3.21
C LEU A 23 -4.18 2.71 3.63
N ALA A 24 -4.04 3.10 4.90
CA ALA A 24 -4.52 4.38 5.40
C ALA A 24 -3.89 5.58 4.65
N ILE A 25 -2.57 5.60 4.48
CA ILE A 25 -1.88 6.67 3.75
C ILE A 25 -2.38 6.79 2.30
N VAL A 26 -2.59 5.66 1.63
CA VAL A 26 -3.09 5.64 0.25
C VAL A 26 -4.55 6.12 0.18
N ARG A 27 -5.36 5.80 1.20
CA ARG A 27 -6.76 6.24 1.30
C ARG A 27 -6.90 7.73 1.60
N GLU A 28 -6.05 8.26 2.47
CA GLU A 28 -6.02 9.69 2.82
C GLU A 28 -5.51 10.57 1.67
N ALA A 29 -4.93 9.99 0.63
CA ALA A 29 -4.49 10.73 -0.53
C ALA A 29 -5.67 11.05 -1.46
N ASP A 30 -5.69 12.30 -1.96
CA ASP A 30 -6.71 12.83 -2.88
C ASP A 30 -6.60 12.25 -4.32
N GLY A 31 -5.95 11.09 -4.48
CA GLY A 31 -5.74 10.47 -5.79
C GLY A 31 -4.67 9.38 -5.83
N PRO A 32 -4.29 8.93 -7.04
CA PRO A 32 -3.31 7.86 -7.22
C PRO A 32 -1.91 8.24 -6.70
N VAL A 33 -1.37 7.42 -5.80
CA VAL A 33 -0.08 7.66 -5.14
C VAL A 33 1.03 6.76 -5.63
N GLN A 34 2.26 7.28 -5.64
CA GLN A 34 3.45 6.49 -5.93
C GLN A 34 4.05 5.90 -4.65
N VAL A 35 4.83 4.83 -4.79
CA VAL A 35 5.57 4.20 -3.66
C VAL A 35 6.42 5.23 -2.92
N ARG A 36 7.03 6.16 -3.64
CA ARG A 36 7.84 7.24 -3.07
C ARG A 36 7.05 8.09 -2.06
N ALA A 37 5.86 8.58 -2.45
CA ALA A 37 5.03 9.44 -1.61
C ALA A 37 4.57 8.71 -0.33
N VAL A 38 4.24 7.42 -0.43
CA VAL A 38 3.92 6.60 0.74
C VAL A 38 5.16 6.40 1.62
N GLY A 39 6.34 6.20 1.01
CA GLY A 39 7.61 6.10 1.72
C GLY A 39 7.94 7.36 2.51
N GLU A 40 7.77 8.54 1.90
CA GLU A 40 7.98 9.84 2.55
C GLU A 40 7.06 10.02 3.77
N ARG A 41 5.78 9.64 3.65
CA ARG A 41 4.82 9.66 4.77
C ARG A 41 5.14 8.65 5.87
N LEU A 42 5.83 7.56 5.54
CA LEU A 42 6.32 6.57 6.50
C LEU A 42 7.69 6.93 7.10
N GLY A 43 8.27 8.08 6.74
CA GLY A 43 9.59 8.50 7.19
C GLY A 43 10.74 7.69 6.58
N LEU A 44 10.50 7.00 5.47
CA LEU A 44 11.55 6.32 4.71
C LEU A 44 12.34 7.35 3.91
N ASP A 45 13.66 7.17 3.85
CA ASP A 45 14.50 7.95 2.96
C ASP A 45 14.20 7.55 1.51
N ALA A 46 13.38 8.38 0.85
CA ALA A 46 12.83 8.10 -0.47
C ALA A 46 13.81 8.39 -1.61
N SER A 47 14.98 8.96 -1.29
CA SER A 47 16.10 9.15 -2.21
C SER A 47 16.89 7.87 -2.43
N VAL A 48 16.81 6.90 -1.50
CA VAL A 48 17.47 5.60 -1.63
C VAL A 48 16.49 4.56 -2.19
N HIS A 49 16.67 4.19 -3.47
CA HIS A 49 15.80 3.22 -4.14
C HIS A 49 15.65 1.90 -3.35
N GLY A 50 16.76 1.37 -2.81
CA GLY A 50 16.75 0.11 -2.04
C GLY A 50 15.87 0.14 -0.79
N LYS A 51 15.61 1.32 -0.21
CA LYS A 51 14.70 1.45 0.94
C LYS A 51 13.22 1.40 0.53
N LEU A 52 12.91 1.73 -0.72
CA LEU A 52 11.55 1.70 -1.26
C LEU A 52 11.16 0.33 -1.85
N GLU A 53 12.13 -0.51 -2.21
CA GLU A 53 11.87 -1.86 -2.71
C GLU A 53 10.99 -2.73 -1.77
N PRO A 54 11.28 -2.83 -0.46
CA PRO A 54 10.41 -3.57 0.46
C PRO A 54 9.00 -2.94 0.55
N LEU A 55 8.89 -1.61 0.49
CA LEU A 55 7.58 -0.93 0.48
C LEU A 55 6.81 -1.24 -0.81
N ARG A 56 7.48 -1.22 -1.97
CA ARG A 56 6.90 -1.56 -3.27
C ARG A 56 6.35 -2.99 -3.27
N ALA A 57 7.08 -3.94 -2.69
CA ALA A 57 6.63 -5.31 -2.54
C ALA A 57 5.37 -5.40 -1.65
N LYS A 58 5.33 -4.67 -0.53
CA LYS A 58 4.15 -4.60 0.36
C LYS A 58 2.92 -4.02 -0.36
N MET A 59 3.07 -2.91 -1.07
CA MET A 59 1.97 -2.28 -1.83
C MET A 59 1.47 -3.16 -2.98
N THR A 60 2.37 -3.83 -3.69
CA THR A 60 2.00 -4.79 -4.75
C THR A 60 1.24 -5.98 -4.17
N LYS A 61 1.62 -6.46 -2.98
CA LYS A 61 0.90 -7.52 -2.29
C LYS A 61 -0.51 -7.10 -1.88
N LEU A 62 -0.69 -5.89 -1.36
CA LEU A 62 -2.02 -5.35 -1.08
C LEU A 62 -2.87 -5.27 -2.35
N ALA A 63 -2.26 -4.89 -3.48
CA ALA A 63 -2.97 -4.86 -4.75
C ALA A 63 -3.38 -6.26 -5.22
N ALA A 64 -2.49 -7.25 -5.11
CA ALA A 64 -2.79 -8.64 -5.45
C ALA A 64 -3.90 -9.24 -4.56
N GLN A 65 -4.06 -8.73 -3.35
CA GLN A 65 -5.10 -9.14 -2.39
C GLN A 65 -6.38 -8.30 -2.48
N GLY A 66 -6.44 -7.35 -3.43
CA GLY A 66 -7.63 -6.54 -3.71
C GLY A 66 -7.82 -5.34 -2.79
N TRP A 67 -6.89 -5.05 -1.88
CA TRP A 67 -6.95 -3.90 -0.97
C TRP A 67 -6.61 -2.58 -1.68
N LEU A 68 -5.66 -2.64 -2.61
CA LEU A 68 -5.27 -1.51 -3.46
C LEU A 68 -5.58 -1.82 -4.93
N HIS A 69 -5.79 -0.78 -5.72
CA HIS A 69 -5.77 -0.87 -7.17
C HIS A 69 -4.45 -0.27 -7.69
N LYS A 70 -3.62 -1.11 -8.33
CA LYS A 70 -2.40 -0.69 -9.03
C LYS A 70 -2.75 -0.31 -10.47
N ARG A 71 -2.48 0.93 -10.85
CA ARG A 71 -2.70 1.45 -12.20
C ARG A 71 -1.58 1.04 -13.15
N GLY A 72 -1.84 1.11 -14.45
CA GLY A 72 -0.84 0.83 -15.50
C GLY A 72 0.40 1.72 -15.43
N ASP A 73 0.27 2.94 -14.88
CA ASP A 73 1.37 3.88 -14.67
C ASP A 73 2.20 3.61 -13.39
N GLY A 74 1.86 2.58 -12.61
CA GLY A 74 2.59 2.20 -11.39
C GLY A 74 2.15 2.91 -10.11
N ARG A 75 1.17 3.82 -10.18
CA ARG A 75 0.50 4.39 -9.01
C ARG A 75 -0.53 3.46 -8.39
N PHE A 76 -0.88 3.72 -7.14
CA PHE A 76 -1.81 2.95 -6.34
C PHE A 76 -2.96 3.82 -5.84
N THR A 77 -4.15 3.23 -5.74
CA THR A 77 -5.36 3.86 -5.18
C THR A 77 -6.01 2.90 -4.19
N ALA A 78 -6.65 3.43 -3.15
CA ALA A 78 -7.44 2.60 -2.25
C ALA A 78 -8.69 2.10 -3.00
N ARG A 79 -9.05 0.83 -2.79
CA ARG A 79 -10.34 0.32 -3.25
C ARG A 79 -11.43 0.79 -2.26
N PRO A 80 -12.60 1.25 -2.74
CA PRO A 80 -13.76 1.50 -1.89
C PRO A 80 -14.30 0.20 -1.30
#